data_AF-A0A7S4A8Z5-F1
#
_entry.id   AF-A0A7S4A8Z5-F1
#
_cell.length_a   1.000
_cell.length_b   1.000
_cell.length_c   1.000
_cell.angle_alpha   90.00
_cell.angle_beta   90.00
_cell.angle_gamma   90.00
#
_symmetry.space_group_name_H-M   'P 1'
#
loop_
_entity.id
_entity.type
_entity.pdbx_description
1 polymer ?
#
loop_
_entity_poly.entity_id
_entity_poly.type
_entity_poly.pdbx_seq_one_letter_code
_entity_poly.pdbx_strand_id
1 'polypeptide(L)'
;IKVHDTVKVELATNKVIEFAKFEVGNVCAITAGHNIGRVGTIIHTEKHAGGHNIVHLKDKTGATWATRQGNVFVLGSGKNPAISLPRAKGIKHSIIEEAARRAQK
;
A
#
# COMPACT_ATOMS: atom_id res chain seq x y z
N ILE A 1 18.02 1.15 7.06
CA ILE A 1 17.12 0.15 6.44
C ILE A 1 16.77 -0.85 7.53
N LYS A 2 15.50 -0.95 7.88
CA LYS A 2 14.96 -1.89 8.87
C LYS A 2 14.04 -2.88 8.17
N VAL A 3 13.63 -3.93 8.87
CA VAL A 3 12.65 -4.90 8.37
C VAL A 3 11.38 -4.16 7.95
N HIS A 4 10.81 -4.55 6.80
CA HIS A 4 9.63 -3.95 6.14
C HIS A 4 9.85 -2.61 5.42
N ASP A 5 11.05 -2.04 5.45
CA ASP A 5 11.40 -0.93 4.55
C ASP A 5 11.54 -1.45 3.11
N THR A 6 11.22 -0.58 2.13
CA THR A 6 11.42 -0.89 0.71
C THR A 6 12.68 -0.22 0.21
N VAL A 7 13.43 -0.88 -0.67
CA VAL A 7 14.62 -0.32 -1.32
C VAL A 7 14.39 -0.17 -2.82
N LYS A 8 14.89 0.92 -3.38
CA LYS A 8 14.95 1.16 -4.83
C LYS A 8 16.31 0.68 -5.32
N VAL A 9 16.31 -0.35 -6.15
CA VAL A 9 17.51 -0.99 -6.69
C VAL A 9 17.69 -0.60 -8.15
N GLU A 10 18.91 -0.25 -8.53
CA GLU A 10 19.30 -0.11 -9.93
C GLU A 10 19.58 -1.47 -10.56
N LEU A 11 18.88 -1.82 -11.65
CA LEU A 11 19.02 -3.15 -12.26
C LEU A 11 20.37 -3.38 -12.96
N ALA A 12 21.04 -2.32 -13.42
CA ALA A 12 22.33 -2.44 -14.11
C ALA A 12 23.49 -2.70 -13.14
N THR A 13 23.51 -1.99 -12.01
CA THR A 13 24.60 -2.05 -11.03
C THR A 13 24.29 -2.90 -9.80
N ASN A 14 23.02 -3.30 -9.62
CA ASN A 14 22.47 -3.93 -8.43
C ASN A 14 22.71 -3.14 -7.13
N LYS A 15 22.96 -1.82 -7.25
CA LYS A 15 23.16 -0.93 -6.11
C LYS A 15 21.83 -0.36 -5.63
N VAL A 16 21.75 -0.12 -4.32
CA VAL A 16 20.63 0.57 -3.69
C VAL A 16 20.81 2.07 -3.91
N ILE A 17 19.83 2.70 -4.57
CA ILE A 17 19.84 4.15 -4.82
C ILE A 17 19.19 4.87 -3.63
N GLU A 18 18.03 4.39 -3.23
CA GLU A 18 17.15 5.05 -2.25
C GLU A 18 16.37 3.99 -1.48
N PHE A 19 15.82 4.35 -0.32
CA PHE A 19 14.94 3.49 0.44
C PHE A 19 13.74 4.29 0.97
N ALA A 20 12.58 3.64 1.05
CA ALA A 20 11.36 4.14 1.63
C ALA A 20 11.10 3.44 2.96
N LYS A 21 10.92 4.21 4.03
CA LYS A 21 10.69 3.67 5.36
C LYS A 21 9.25 3.16 5.54
N PHE A 22 9.10 2.12 6.35
CA PHE A 22 7.81 1.70 6.86
C PHE A 22 7.36 2.65 8.00
N GLU A 23 6.68 3.73 7.65
CA GLU A 23 6.18 4.73 8.60
C GLU A 23 4.79 5.26 8.22
N VAL A 24 4.13 5.87 9.20
CA VAL A 24 2.84 6.52 9.01
C VAL A 24 2.98 7.65 8.00
N GLY A 25 2.04 7.75 7.06
CA GLY A 25 2.05 8.76 6.00
C GLY A 25 2.63 8.30 4.67
N ASN A 26 3.29 7.14 4.63
CA ASN A 26 3.83 6.58 3.38
C ASN A 26 2.79 5.76 2.61
N VAL A 27 2.84 5.84 1.29
CA VAL A 27 1.99 5.09 0.37
C VAL A 27 2.49 3.65 0.25
N CYS A 28 1.54 2.72 0.28
CA CYS A 28 1.81 1.29 0.23
C CYS A 28 0.74 0.55 -0.58
N ALA A 29 1.14 -0.59 -1.12
CA ALA A 29 0.27 -1.56 -1.78
C ALA A 29 0.10 -2.80 -0.91
N ILE A 30 -1.04 -3.45 -1.04
CA ILE A 30 -1.30 -4.73 -0.38
C ILE A 30 -0.99 -5.88 -1.32
N THR A 31 -0.14 -6.80 -0.86
CA THR A 31 0.34 -7.94 -1.66
C THR A 31 -0.43 -9.24 -1.39
N ALA A 32 -1.14 -9.35 -0.27
CA ALA A 32 -1.85 -10.57 0.11
C ALA A 32 -3.12 -10.31 0.95
N GLY A 33 -4.02 -11.29 0.98
CA GLY A 33 -5.29 -11.26 1.71
C GLY A 33 -6.44 -10.60 0.94
N HIS A 34 -7.57 -10.36 1.62
CA HIS A 34 -8.80 -9.83 1.00
C HIS A 34 -8.63 -8.44 0.34
N ASN A 35 -7.66 -7.66 0.81
CA ASN A 35 -7.37 -6.31 0.35
C ASN A 35 -6.25 -6.25 -0.71
N ILE A 36 -5.85 -7.39 -1.28
CA ILE A 36 -4.80 -7.46 -2.32
C ILE A 36 -5.06 -6.49 -3.48
N GLY A 37 -4.00 -5.85 -3.98
CA GLY A 37 -4.05 -4.89 -5.08
C GLY A 37 -4.58 -3.50 -4.70
N ARG A 38 -5.05 -3.30 -3.45
CA ARG A 38 -5.40 -1.96 -2.96
C ARG A 38 -4.15 -1.16 -2.65
N VAL A 39 -4.22 0.14 -2.91
CA VAL A 39 -3.17 1.12 -2.60
C VAL A 39 -3.72 2.16 -1.64
N GLY A 40 -2.98 2.44 -0.57
CA GLY A 40 -3.37 3.40 0.45
C GLY A 40 -2.17 3.98 1.19
N THR A 41 -2.44 4.93 2.06
CA THR A 41 -1.47 5.53 2.98
C THR A 41 -1.63 4.91 4.36
N ILE A 42 -0.52 4.61 5.02
CA ILE A 42 -0.51 4.10 6.40
C ILE A 42 -1.01 5.20 7.34
N ILE A 43 -2.04 4.92 8.13
CA ILE A 43 -2.57 5.83 9.16
C ILE A 43 -1.98 5.47 10.52
N HIS A 44 -2.03 4.19 10.87
CA HIS A 44 -1.67 3.70 12.18
C HIS A 44 -1.17 2.27 12.09
N THR A 45 -0.24 1.93 12.98
CA THR A 45 0.29 0.56 13.13
C THR A 45 0.06 0.13 14.56
N GLU A 46 -0.83 -0.84 14.74
CA GLU A 46 -1.12 -1.47 16.02
C GLU A 46 -0.15 -2.63 16.24
N LYS A 47 0.60 -2.56 17.35
CA LYS A 47 1.58 -3.59 17.71
C LYS A 47 0.98 -4.52 18.74
N HIS A 48 1.02 -5.82 18.45
CA HIS A 48 0.53 -6.85 19.37
C HIS A 48 1.68 -7.74 19.81
N ALA A 49 1.96 -7.77 21.11
CA ALA A 49 3.00 -8.63 21.67
C ALA A 49 2.64 -10.11 21.47
N GLY A 50 3.54 -10.87 20.85
CA GLY A 50 3.33 -12.29 20.55
C GLY A 50 2.40 -12.59 19.36
N GLY A 51 1.91 -11.56 18.66
CA GLY A 51 0.98 -11.71 17.53
C GLY A 51 1.47 -11.01 16.26
N HIS A 52 0.58 -10.96 15.27
CA HIS A 52 0.82 -10.17 14.06
C HIS A 52 0.45 -8.71 14.31
N ASN A 53 1.34 -7.79 13.94
CA ASN A 53 1.01 -6.37 13.93
C ASN A 53 -0.02 -6.07 12.85
N ILE A 54 -0.98 -5.22 13.19
CA ILE A 54 -2.06 -4.80 12.30
C ILE A 54 -1.79 -3.37 11.84
N VAL A 55 -1.99 -3.13 10.55
CA VAL A 55 -1.76 -1.83 9.92
C VAL A 55 -3.08 -1.34 9.39
N HIS A 56 -3.44 -0.11 9.76
CA HIS A 56 -4.61 0.59 9.27
C HIS A 56 -4.20 1.52 8.13
N LEU A 57 -4.88 1.38 7.00
CA LEU A 57 -4.62 2.14 5.78
C LEU A 57 -5.84 2.94 5.37
N LYS A 58 -5.61 4.03 4.63
CA LYS A 58 -6.63 4.85 3.97
C LYS A 58 -6.32 5.02 2.49
N ASP A 59 -7.29 4.80 1.62
CA ASP A 59 -7.14 5.15 0.20
C ASP A 59 -7.47 6.63 -0.07
N LYS A 60 -7.33 7.04 -1.33
CA LYS A 60 -7.65 8.41 -1.77
C LYS A 60 -9.15 8.72 -1.72
N THR A 61 -10.01 7.72 -1.77
CA THR A 61 -11.47 7.88 -1.64
C THR A 61 -11.92 8.02 -0.19
N GLY A 62 -11.02 7.77 0.76
CA GLY A 62 -11.26 7.89 2.18
C GLY A 62 -11.71 6.58 2.84
N ALA A 63 -11.83 5.50 2.09
CA ALA A 63 -12.13 4.19 2.65
C ALA A 63 -10.91 3.69 3.43
N THR A 64 -11.20 3.12 4.60
CA THR A 64 -10.19 2.57 5.50
C THR A 64 -10.30 1.06 5.55
N TRP A 65 -9.16 0.39 5.76
CA TRP A 65 -9.12 -1.04 5.99
C TRP A 65 -7.91 -1.39 6.85
N ALA A 66 -7.92 -2.61 7.38
CA ALA A 66 -6.82 -3.17 8.13
C ALA A 66 -6.24 -4.38 7.42
N THR A 67 -4.93 -4.60 7.58
CA THR A 67 -4.24 -5.81 7.12
C THR A 67 -3.06 -6.11 8.04
N ARG A 68 -2.52 -7.33 7.95
CA ARG A 68 -1.31 -7.71 8.68
C ARG A 68 -0.11 -6.96 8.11
N GLN A 69 0.85 -6.57 8.97
CA GLN A 69 2.07 -5.86 8.57
C GLN A 69 2.84 -6.58 7.45
N GLY A 70 2.89 -7.92 7.47
CA GLY A 70 3.56 -8.71 6.42
C GLY A 70 2.94 -8.59 5.02
N ASN A 71 1.70 -8.13 4.91
CA ASN A 71 1.00 -7.96 3.62
C ASN A 71 1.13 -6.55 3.05
N VAL A 72 1.84 -5.65 3.75
CA VAL A 72 2.00 -4.25 3.34
C VAL A 72 3.35 -4.06 2.66
N PHE A 73 3.34 -3.51 1.46
CA PHE A 73 4.54 -3.18 0.69
C PHE A 73 4.62 -1.67 0.44
N VAL A 74 5.64 -1.01 0.98
CA VAL A 74 5.82 0.45 0.84
C VAL A 74 6.23 0.79 -0.59
N LEU A 75 5.53 1.71 -1.24
CA LEU A 75 5.77 2.10 -2.63
C LEU A 75 6.57 3.40 -2.78
N GLY A 76 6.69 4.20 -1.73
CA GLY A 76 7.40 5.47 -1.78
C GLY A 76 7.31 6.25 -0.47
N SER A 77 8.06 7.34 -0.41
CA SER A 77 8.03 8.30 0.70
C SER A 77 6.86 9.27 0.52
N GLY A 78 6.04 9.43 1.55
CA GLY A 78 4.84 10.26 1.55
C GLY A 78 3.71 9.72 0.66
N LYS A 79 2.92 10.64 0.09
CA LYS A 79 1.70 10.32 -0.69
C LYS A 79 1.97 9.97 -2.15
N ASN A 80 3.20 10.20 -2.62
CA ASN A 80 3.57 10.00 -4.01
C ASN A 80 4.31 8.66 -4.16
N PRO A 81 3.79 7.71 -4.94
CA PRO A 81 4.47 6.44 -5.16
C PRO A 81 5.72 6.65 -6.01
N ALA A 82 6.78 5.91 -5.73
CA ALA A 82 8.02 5.95 -6.52
C ALA A 82 7.87 5.24 -7.88
N ILE A 83 6.78 4.50 -8.07
CA ILE A 83 6.43 3.79 -9.30
C ILE A 83 5.10 4.30 -9.87
N SER A 84 4.92 4.14 -11.17
CA SER A 84 3.63 4.36 -11.81
C SER A 84 2.62 3.29 -11.37
N LEU A 85 1.38 3.73 -11.09
CA LEU A 85 0.30 2.83 -10.72
C LEU A 85 -0.55 2.47 -11.97
N PRO A 86 -1.15 1.27 -12.00
CA PRO A 86 -2.12 0.90 -13.04
C PRO A 86 -3.31 1.86 -13.09
N ARG A 87 -4.11 1.79 -14.17
CA ARG A 87 -5.22 2.73 -14.47
C ARG A 87 -6.16 2.99 -13.29
N ALA A 88 -6.47 1.97 -12.49
CA ALA A 88 -7.38 2.06 -11.34
C ALA A 88 -6.73 2.68 -10.08
N LYS A 89 -5.44 2.99 -10.10
CA LYS A 89 -4.66 3.55 -8.97
C LYS A 89 -4.78 2.76 -7.66
N GLY A 90 -5.14 1.48 -7.73
CA GLY A 90 -5.35 0.62 -6.57
C GLY A 90 -6.61 0.92 -5.76
N ILE A 91 -7.61 1.59 -6.36
CA ILE A 91 -8.90 1.85 -5.70
C ILE A 91 -9.84 0.67 -5.96
N LYS A 92 -10.28 0.02 -4.88
CA LYS A 92 -11.31 -1.04 -4.93
C LYS A 92 -12.67 -0.40 -4.66
N HIS A 93 -13.50 -0.38 -5.68
CA HIS A 93 -14.88 0.10 -5.57
C HIS A 93 -15.78 -0.97 -4.94
N SER A 94 -16.91 -0.52 -4.39
CA SER A 94 -18.00 -1.43 -4.02
C SER A 94 -18.63 -2.07 -5.25
N ILE A 95 -19.35 -3.18 -5.04
CA ILE A 95 -20.02 -3.92 -6.12
C ILE A 95 -21.03 -3.01 -6.86
N ILE A 96 -21.75 -2.17 -6.12
CA ILE A 96 -22.75 -1.25 -6.66
C ILE A 96 -22.08 -0.16 -7.52
N GLU A 97 -21.00 0.46 -7.03
CA GLU A 97 -20.24 1.46 -7.78
C GLU A 97 -19.60 0.87 -9.04
N GLU A 98 -19.08 -0.36 -8.94
CA GLU A 98 -18.48 -1.02 -10.09
C GLU A 98 -19.53 -1.36 -11.15
N ALA A 99 -20.71 -1.82 -10.75
CA ALA A 99 -21.84 -2.06 -11.66
C ALA A 99 -22.28 -0.76 -12.36
N ALA A 100 -22.43 0.34 -11.62
CA ALA A 100 -22.78 1.64 -12.19
C ALA A 100 -21.71 2.13 -13.19
N ARG A 101 -20.43 1.99 -12.85
CA ARG A 101 -19.31 2.37 -13.73
C ARG A 101 -19.26 1.55 -15.01
N ARG A 102 -19.65 0.26 -14.95
CA ARG A 102 -19.75 -0.60 -16.13
C ARG A 102 -20.96 -0.26 -16.99
N ALA A 103 -22.08 0.15 -16.38
CA ALA A 103 -23.29 0.55 -17.10
C ALA A 103 -23.18 1.91 -17.80
N GLN A 104 -22.32 2.81 -17.29
CA GLN A 104 -22.02 4.10 -17.93
C GLN A 104 -21.04 4.00 -19.11
N LYS A 105 -20.50 2.80 -19.39
CA LYS A 105 -19.51 2.56 -20.44
C LYS A 105 -20.17 1.88 -21.63
#